data_AF-A0A2H0N8J2-F1
#
_entry.id   AF-A0A2H0N8J2-F1
#
_cell.length_a   1.000
_cell.length_b   1.000
_cell.length_c   1.000
_cell.angle_alpha   90.00
_cell.angle_beta   90.00
_cell.angle_gamma   90.00
#
_symmetry.space_group_name_H-M   'P 1'
#
loop_
_entity.id
_entity.type
_entity.pdbx_description
1 polymer ?
#
loop_
_entity_poly.entity_id
_entity_poly.type
_entity_poly.pdbx_seq_one_letter_code
_entity_poly.pdbx_strand_id
1 'polypeptide(L)'
;MKAFHIGHFRGITIGESLVRLFEALGYKVVRANYQGDVGPHVAKSLWGVLNMDEEYEKVKSLNNKEKAEFLGRAYAYASQQYEEKEGVKKEILDINKSIYNILEGAKDDSKIYELYKETRQWSLDYFEDIYKKLDSHFDKYYFESETFSLGKKLVLKNVGSVFQKSQDAIIYPGEKKGLHNRVFITSEGNATYEAKDLALAYKKQEDFKPDQLVVITAKEQNEYFKILFKAIDEVLPDLKNK
;
A
#
# COMPACT_ATOMS: atom_id res chain seq x y z
N MET A 1 -5.56 -6.61 -4.68
CA MET A 1 -6.95 -7.10 -4.84
C MET A 1 -7.86 -6.01 -5.42
N LYS A 2 -7.60 -5.62 -6.66
CA LYS A 2 -8.46 -4.78 -7.51
C LYS A 2 -8.10 -5.12 -8.95
N ALA A 3 -9.04 -4.93 -9.88
CA ALA A 3 -8.77 -5.14 -11.28
C ALA A 3 -7.69 -4.17 -11.80
N PHE A 4 -6.85 -4.66 -12.71
CA PHE A 4 -5.93 -3.81 -13.46
C PHE A 4 -6.73 -2.78 -14.27
N HIS A 5 -6.22 -1.54 -14.36
CA HIS A 5 -6.91 -0.45 -15.04
C HIS A 5 -5.90 0.57 -15.59
N ILE A 6 -6.37 1.53 -16.40
CA ILE A 6 -5.50 2.48 -17.11
C ILE A 6 -4.55 3.27 -16.20
N GLY A 7 -4.98 3.59 -14.97
CA GLY A 7 -4.10 4.21 -13.97
C GLY A 7 -2.84 3.39 -13.65
N HIS A 8 -2.96 2.07 -13.54
CA HIS A 8 -1.82 1.17 -13.33
C HIS A 8 -0.91 1.15 -14.56
N PHE A 9 -1.50 1.03 -15.76
CA PHE A 9 -0.75 1.00 -17.02
C PHE A 9 0.10 2.25 -17.20
N ARG A 10 -0.44 3.44 -16.89
CA ARG A 10 0.29 4.71 -16.95
C ARG A 10 1.53 4.69 -16.05
N GLY A 11 1.36 4.26 -14.79
CA GLY A 11 2.46 4.20 -13.83
C GLY A 11 3.58 3.26 -14.28
N ILE A 12 3.22 2.07 -14.73
CA ILE A 12 4.18 1.05 -15.22
C ILE A 12 4.94 1.57 -16.44
N THR A 13 4.23 2.10 -17.44
CA THR A 13 4.85 2.53 -18.71
C THR A 13 5.81 3.71 -18.50
N ILE A 14 5.41 4.71 -17.70
CA ILE A 14 6.28 5.85 -17.36
C ILE A 14 7.49 5.38 -16.55
N GLY A 15 7.27 4.55 -15.52
CA GLY A 15 8.34 4.01 -14.71
C GLY A 15 9.35 3.23 -15.54
N GLU A 16 8.90 2.31 -16.39
CA GLU A 16 9.77 1.50 -17.24
C GLU A 16 10.56 2.36 -18.24
N SER A 17 9.93 3.39 -18.81
CA SER A 17 10.61 4.33 -19.72
C SER A 17 11.74 5.08 -19.03
N LEU A 18 11.51 5.56 -17.80
CA LEU A 18 12.53 6.26 -17.01
C LEU A 18 13.65 5.32 -16.60
N VAL A 19 13.32 4.10 -16.18
CA VAL A 19 14.34 3.12 -15.79
C VAL A 19 15.26 2.81 -16.96
N ARG A 20 14.72 2.50 -18.14
CA ARG A 20 15.52 2.22 -19.34
C ARG A 20 16.39 3.40 -19.75
N LEU A 21 15.88 4.62 -19.61
CA LEU A 21 16.66 5.84 -19.87
C LEU A 21 17.83 5.96 -18.89
N PHE A 22 17.60 5.78 -17.59
CA PHE A 22 18.66 5.86 -16.58
C PHE A 22 19.69 4.73 -16.74
N GLU A 23 19.26 3.50 -17.03
CA GLU A 23 20.17 2.39 -17.33
C GLU A 23 21.02 2.68 -18.57
N ALA A 24 20.44 3.24 -19.63
CA ALA A 24 21.18 3.64 -20.83
C ALA A 24 22.21 4.75 -20.57
N LEU A 25 21.98 5.60 -19.56
CA LEU A 25 22.93 6.60 -19.09
C LEU A 25 24.00 6.04 -18.13
N GLY A 26 23.97 4.74 -17.84
CA GLY A 26 24.95 4.06 -16.98
C GLY A 26 24.61 4.06 -15.49
N TYR A 27 23.41 4.51 -15.10
CA TYR A 27 22.98 4.41 -13.71
C TYR A 27 22.60 2.97 -13.36
N LYS A 28 22.93 2.55 -12.13
CA LYS A 28 22.35 1.34 -11.54
C LYS A 28 20.95 1.67 -11.03
N VAL A 29 19.93 1.08 -11.63
CA VAL A 29 18.53 1.33 -11.25
C VAL A 29 17.96 0.11 -10.54
N VAL A 30 17.14 0.36 -9.51
CA VAL A 30 16.35 -0.66 -8.82
C VAL A 30 14.88 -0.34 -9.04
N ARG A 31 14.16 -1.23 -9.71
CA ARG A 31 12.72 -1.17 -9.93
C ARG A 31 12.01 -1.66 -8.67
N ALA A 32 11.41 -0.74 -7.92
CA ALA A 32 10.67 -1.07 -6.70
C ALA A 32 9.16 -0.87 -6.89
N ASN A 33 8.38 -1.88 -6.51
CA ASN A 33 6.92 -1.81 -6.49
C ASN A 33 6.40 -1.75 -5.05
N TYR A 34 5.47 -0.84 -4.78
CA TYR A 34 4.84 -0.72 -3.46
C TYR A 34 3.37 -1.11 -3.54
N GLN A 35 3.06 -2.26 -2.95
CA GLN A 35 1.78 -2.94 -3.09
C GLN A 35 0.86 -2.60 -1.91
N GLY A 36 -0.32 -2.05 -2.24
CA GLY A 36 -1.40 -1.81 -1.29
C GLY A 36 -2.13 -3.11 -0.93
N ASP A 37 -1.51 -3.93 -0.10
CA ASP A 37 -2.01 -5.26 0.28
C ASP A 37 -2.81 -5.28 1.58
N VAL A 38 -3.13 -4.12 2.16
CA VAL A 38 -4.01 -3.99 3.34
C VAL A 38 -4.96 -2.82 3.16
N GLY A 39 -6.01 -2.76 3.99
CA GLY A 39 -6.95 -1.66 4.01
C GLY A 39 -8.35 -2.02 3.48
N PRO A 40 -9.26 -1.03 3.44
CA PRO A 40 -10.67 -1.29 3.18
C PRO A 40 -10.96 -1.99 1.85
N HIS A 41 -10.15 -1.79 0.82
CA HIS A 41 -10.34 -2.49 -0.46
C HIS A 41 -10.03 -3.99 -0.38
N VAL A 42 -9.04 -4.38 0.43
CA VAL A 42 -8.73 -5.79 0.69
C VAL A 42 -9.87 -6.42 1.48
N ALA A 43 -10.32 -5.76 2.55
CA ALA A 43 -11.43 -6.27 3.35
C ALA A 43 -12.73 -6.43 2.56
N LYS A 44 -13.05 -5.45 1.68
CA LYS A 44 -14.17 -5.58 0.73
C LYS A 44 -14.01 -6.80 -0.18
N SER A 45 -12.82 -6.98 -0.76
CA SER A 45 -12.56 -8.13 -1.64
C SER A 45 -12.78 -9.45 -0.90
N LEU A 46 -12.22 -9.60 0.30
CA LEU A 46 -12.37 -10.81 1.12
C LEU A 46 -13.82 -11.07 1.52
N TRP A 47 -14.54 -10.03 1.94
CA TRP A 47 -15.98 -10.15 2.23
C TRP A 47 -16.75 -10.64 1.00
N GLY A 48 -16.45 -10.07 -0.18
CA GLY A 48 -17.04 -10.50 -1.44
C GLY A 48 -16.75 -11.97 -1.74
N VAL A 49 -15.51 -12.42 -1.55
CA VAL A 49 -15.12 -13.82 -1.78
C VAL A 49 -15.85 -14.76 -0.82
N LEU A 50 -15.99 -14.39 0.46
CA LEU A 50 -16.74 -15.18 1.45
C LEU A 50 -18.23 -15.31 1.11
N ASN A 51 -18.80 -14.33 0.42
CA ASN A 51 -20.20 -14.30 0.03
C ASN A 51 -20.43 -14.79 -1.41
N MET A 52 -19.38 -15.27 -2.07
CA MET A 52 -19.39 -15.85 -3.43
C MET A 52 -18.63 -17.19 -3.43
N ASP A 53 -18.84 -17.99 -2.39
CA ASP A 53 -18.09 -19.22 -2.09
C ASP A 53 -18.18 -20.29 -3.19
N GLU A 54 -19.36 -20.48 -3.80
CA GLU A 54 -19.52 -21.41 -4.91
C GLU A 54 -18.67 -21.02 -6.14
N GLU A 55 -18.58 -19.73 -6.44
CA GLU A 55 -17.75 -19.23 -7.54
C GLU A 55 -16.27 -19.26 -7.16
N TYR A 56 -15.96 -18.90 -5.91
CA TYR A 56 -14.61 -19.00 -5.35
C TYR A 56 -14.01 -20.39 -5.54
N GLU A 57 -14.72 -21.44 -5.15
CA GLU A 57 -14.25 -22.83 -5.26
C GLU A 57 -14.03 -23.26 -6.72
N LYS A 58 -14.86 -22.78 -7.65
CA LYS A 58 -14.67 -23.04 -9.09
C LYS A 58 -13.40 -22.39 -9.63
N VAL A 59 -13.14 -21.13 -9.25
CA VAL A 59 -12.00 -20.37 -9.81
C VAL A 59 -10.63 -20.76 -9.25
N LYS A 60 -10.55 -21.48 -8.12
CA LYS A 60 -9.25 -21.89 -7.53
C LYS A 60 -8.39 -22.70 -8.50
N SER A 61 -9.03 -23.49 -9.37
CA SER A 61 -8.37 -24.34 -10.36
C SER A 61 -8.07 -23.64 -11.69
N LEU A 62 -8.56 -22.41 -11.87
CA LEU A 62 -8.43 -21.64 -13.10
C LEU A 62 -7.13 -20.84 -13.17
N ASN A 63 -6.89 -20.21 -14.32
CA ASN A 63 -5.67 -19.42 -14.53
C ASN A 63 -5.70 -18.08 -13.74
N ASN A 64 -4.56 -17.41 -13.68
CA ASN A 64 -4.39 -16.17 -12.91
C ASN A 64 -5.35 -15.05 -13.35
N LYS A 65 -5.67 -14.96 -14.64
CA LYS A 65 -6.60 -13.97 -15.17
C LYS A 65 -8.01 -14.20 -14.65
N GLU A 66 -8.50 -15.44 -14.72
CA GLU A 66 -9.84 -15.81 -14.24
C GLU A 66 -9.98 -15.60 -12.73
N LYS A 67 -8.95 -15.94 -11.96
CA LYS A 67 -8.85 -15.65 -10.51
C LYS A 67 -8.92 -14.15 -10.24
N ALA A 68 -8.15 -13.33 -10.95
CA ALA A 68 -8.15 -11.89 -10.75
C ALA A 68 -9.45 -11.21 -11.19
N GLU A 69 -10.09 -11.69 -12.25
CA GLU A 69 -11.42 -11.23 -12.68
C GLU A 69 -12.47 -11.54 -11.61
N PHE A 70 -12.41 -12.73 -11.00
CA PHE A 70 -13.25 -13.06 -9.85
C PHE A 70 -13.01 -12.12 -8.67
N LEU A 71 -11.76 -11.84 -8.30
CA LEU A 71 -11.46 -10.85 -7.24
C LEU A 71 -12.03 -9.47 -7.58
N GLY A 72 -12.00 -9.07 -8.85
CA GLY A 72 -12.63 -7.83 -9.32
C GLY A 72 -14.14 -7.83 -9.14
N ARG A 73 -14.82 -8.93 -9.49
CA ARG A 73 -16.26 -9.11 -9.28
C ARG A 73 -16.62 -9.12 -7.79
N ALA A 74 -15.87 -9.86 -6.97
CA ALA A 74 -16.06 -9.94 -5.53
C ALA A 74 -15.94 -8.56 -4.86
N TYR A 75 -14.92 -7.78 -5.24
CA TYR A 75 -14.78 -6.40 -4.79
C TYR A 75 -15.96 -5.50 -5.20
N ALA A 76 -16.43 -5.62 -6.44
CA ALA A 76 -17.55 -4.83 -6.94
C ALA A 76 -18.85 -5.17 -6.20
N TYR A 77 -19.14 -6.47 -6.02
CA TYR A 77 -20.27 -6.96 -5.25
C TYR A 77 -20.23 -6.45 -3.80
N ALA A 78 -19.09 -6.59 -3.12
CA ALA A 78 -18.92 -6.08 -1.76
C ALA A 78 -19.06 -4.56 -1.69
N SER A 79 -18.59 -3.82 -2.69
CA SER A 79 -18.71 -2.37 -2.73
C SER A 79 -20.17 -1.91 -2.86
N GLN A 80 -20.96 -2.59 -3.69
CA GLN A 80 -22.39 -2.34 -3.81
C GLN A 80 -23.10 -2.64 -2.46
N GLN A 81 -22.84 -3.81 -1.89
CA GLN A 81 -23.47 -4.20 -0.61
C GLN A 81 -23.06 -3.28 0.55
N TYR A 82 -21.83 -2.76 0.54
CA TYR A 82 -21.34 -1.79 1.51
C TYR A 82 -22.14 -0.47 1.47
N GLU A 83 -22.62 -0.03 0.31
CA GLU A 83 -23.41 1.20 0.19
C GLU A 83 -24.85 0.99 0.65
N GLU A 84 -25.42 -0.18 0.35
CA GLU A 84 -26.85 -0.50 0.58
C GLU A 84 -27.16 -0.98 2.00
N LYS A 85 -26.22 -1.62 2.71
CA LYS A 85 -26.49 -2.34 3.97
C LYS A 85 -25.54 -1.95 5.10
N GLU A 86 -26.09 -1.47 6.22
CA GLU A 86 -25.29 -1.06 7.39
C GLU A 86 -24.57 -2.24 8.08
N GLY A 87 -25.19 -3.42 8.13
CA GLY A 87 -24.55 -4.63 8.68
C GLY A 87 -23.27 -5.03 7.92
N VAL A 88 -23.29 -4.90 6.59
CA VAL A 88 -22.15 -5.22 5.72
C VAL A 88 -20.96 -4.28 5.96
N LYS A 89 -21.23 -2.99 6.26
CA LYS A 89 -20.17 -2.04 6.64
C LYS A 89 -19.42 -2.51 7.87
N LYS A 90 -20.15 -2.98 8.89
CA LYS A 90 -19.55 -3.48 10.13
C LYS A 90 -18.70 -4.72 9.87
N GLU A 91 -19.21 -5.69 9.12
CA GLU A 91 -18.47 -6.92 8.80
C GLU A 91 -17.17 -6.64 8.03
N ILE A 92 -17.19 -5.73 7.05
CA ILE A 92 -15.99 -5.32 6.31
C ILE A 92 -14.99 -4.60 7.22
N LEU A 93 -15.47 -3.74 8.14
CA LEU A 93 -14.61 -3.08 9.12
C LEU A 93 -13.96 -4.10 10.07
N ASP A 94 -14.71 -5.13 10.49
CA ASP A 94 -14.20 -6.18 11.36
C ASP A 94 -13.15 -7.05 10.64
N ILE A 95 -13.36 -7.40 9.37
CA ILE A 95 -12.34 -8.05 8.52
C ILE A 95 -11.10 -7.17 8.37
N ASN A 96 -11.27 -5.87 8.15
CA ASN A 96 -10.12 -4.97 8.02
C ASN A 96 -9.31 -4.91 9.33
N LYS A 97 -10.00 -4.80 10.47
CA LYS A 97 -9.36 -4.79 11.79
C LYS A 97 -8.64 -6.10 12.10
N SER A 98 -9.22 -7.24 11.76
CA SER A 98 -8.57 -8.54 12.00
C SER A 98 -7.24 -8.64 11.26
N ILE A 99 -7.18 -8.23 9.99
CA ILE A 99 -5.92 -8.21 9.22
C ILE A 99 -4.86 -7.35 9.91
N TYR A 100 -5.19 -6.14 10.34
CA TYR A 100 -4.23 -5.27 11.03
C TYR A 100 -3.77 -5.84 12.37
N ASN A 101 -4.66 -6.45 13.15
CA ASN A 101 -4.30 -7.09 14.41
C ASN A 101 -3.30 -8.24 14.22
N ILE A 102 -3.49 -9.05 13.17
CA ILE A 102 -2.58 -10.15 12.82
C ILE A 102 -1.20 -9.60 12.46
N LEU A 103 -1.16 -8.53 11.67
CA LEU A 103 0.09 -7.86 11.29
C LEU A 103 0.82 -7.24 12.51
N GLU A 104 0.09 -6.87 13.55
CA GLU A 104 0.65 -6.41 14.84
C GLU A 104 1.01 -7.58 15.79
N GLY A 105 0.87 -8.83 15.35
CA GLY A 105 1.34 -10.02 16.08
C GLY A 105 0.26 -10.79 16.84
N ALA A 106 -1.02 -10.51 16.61
CA ALA A 106 -2.08 -11.37 17.10
C ALA A 106 -1.97 -12.77 16.48
N LYS A 107 -2.07 -13.82 17.31
CA LYS A 107 -2.21 -15.19 16.80
C LYS A 107 -3.57 -15.31 16.12
N ASP A 108 -3.58 -15.82 14.89
CA ASP A 108 -4.84 -16.08 14.22
C ASP A 108 -4.76 -17.32 13.33
N ASP A 109 -5.68 -18.26 13.61
CA ASP A 109 -5.97 -19.45 12.82
C ASP A 109 -7.30 -19.26 12.04
N SER A 110 -7.75 -18.03 11.84
CA SER A 110 -9.00 -17.75 11.15
C SER A 110 -8.91 -18.09 9.67
N LYS A 111 -10.05 -18.57 9.14
CA LYS A 111 -10.26 -18.75 7.70
C LYS A 111 -10.03 -17.46 6.90
N ILE A 112 -10.18 -16.29 7.52
CA ILE A 112 -10.00 -14.99 6.87
C ILE A 112 -8.54 -14.74 6.51
N TYR A 113 -7.60 -15.11 7.38
CA TYR A 113 -6.19 -14.87 7.10
C TYR A 113 -5.63 -15.80 6.02
N GLU A 114 -6.06 -17.06 6.00
CA GLU A 114 -5.72 -17.98 4.91
C GLU A 114 -6.30 -17.47 3.58
N LEU A 115 -7.56 -17.05 3.58
CA LEU A 115 -8.19 -16.44 2.41
C LEU A 115 -7.46 -15.19 1.95
N TYR A 116 -7.02 -14.34 2.89
CA TYR A 116 -6.21 -13.16 2.62
C TYR A 116 -4.90 -13.51 1.90
N LYS A 117 -4.13 -14.48 2.41
CA LYS A 117 -2.87 -14.90 1.78
C LYS A 117 -3.10 -15.47 0.39
N GLU A 118 -4.09 -16.36 0.24
CA GLU A 118 -4.40 -17.03 -1.03
C GLU A 118 -4.83 -16.01 -2.10
N THR A 119 -5.82 -15.18 -1.80
CA THR A 119 -6.34 -14.19 -2.76
C THR A 119 -5.35 -13.05 -3.02
N ARG A 120 -4.46 -12.74 -2.06
CA ARG A 120 -3.34 -11.80 -2.26
C ARG A 120 -2.38 -12.37 -3.29
N GLN A 121 -2.02 -13.65 -3.16
CA GLN A 121 -1.14 -14.32 -4.11
C GLN A 121 -1.75 -14.35 -5.51
N TRP A 122 -3.05 -14.67 -5.66
CA TRP A 122 -3.74 -14.63 -6.95
C TRP A 122 -3.66 -13.24 -7.61
N SER A 123 -3.81 -12.19 -6.81
CA SER A 123 -3.65 -10.81 -7.30
C SER A 123 -2.22 -10.57 -7.76
N LEU A 124 -1.20 -11.01 -7.01
CA LEU A 124 0.20 -10.81 -7.37
C LEU A 124 0.55 -11.57 -8.67
N ASP A 125 0.19 -12.84 -8.76
CA ASP A 125 0.47 -13.69 -9.93
C ASP A 125 -0.13 -13.11 -11.22
N TYR A 126 -1.35 -12.57 -11.13
CA TYR A 126 -1.97 -11.89 -12.26
C TYR A 126 -1.23 -10.62 -12.70
N PHE A 127 -0.76 -9.81 -11.74
CA PHE A 127 0.02 -8.62 -12.06
C PHE A 127 1.39 -8.99 -12.65
N GLU A 128 2.03 -10.07 -12.20
CA GLU A 128 3.26 -10.59 -12.82
C GLU A 128 3.06 -10.97 -14.29
N ASP A 129 1.95 -11.60 -14.63
CA ASP A 129 1.62 -11.90 -16.03
C ASP A 129 1.45 -10.63 -16.87
N ILE A 130 0.94 -9.55 -16.27
CA ILE A 130 0.84 -8.24 -16.93
C ILE A 130 2.23 -7.62 -17.10
N TYR A 131 3.07 -7.60 -16.06
CA TYR A 131 4.41 -7.01 -16.13
C TYR A 131 5.24 -7.67 -17.23
N LYS A 132 5.20 -9.02 -17.32
CA LYS A 132 5.85 -9.77 -18.41
C LYS A 132 5.34 -9.37 -19.79
N LYS A 133 4.02 -9.22 -19.97
CA LYS A 133 3.43 -8.77 -21.25
C LYS A 133 3.85 -7.36 -21.63
N LEU A 134 4.16 -6.52 -20.65
CA LEU A 134 4.63 -5.15 -20.85
C LEU A 134 6.15 -5.03 -20.95
N ASP A 135 6.87 -6.15 -21.00
CA ASP A 135 8.34 -6.20 -20.96
C ASP A 135 8.91 -5.40 -19.76
N SER A 136 8.30 -5.58 -18.59
CA SER A 136 8.69 -4.95 -17.34
C SER A 136 8.81 -6.01 -16.23
N HIS A 137 9.55 -5.67 -15.18
CA HIS A 137 9.75 -6.50 -14.00
C HIS A 137 10.04 -5.58 -12.80
N PHE A 138 9.99 -6.14 -11.58
CA PHE A 138 10.43 -5.43 -10.39
C PHE A 138 11.50 -6.23 -9.65
N ASP A 139 12.56 -5.53 -9.25
CA ASP A 139 13.68 -6.10 -8.47
C ASP A 139 13.29 -6.29 -7.00
N LYS A 140 12.36 -5.46 -6.51
CA LYS A 140 11.90 -5.47 -5.12
C LYS A 140 10.42 -5.14 -5.00
N TYR A 141 9.71 -5.96 -4.23
CA TYR A 141 8.35 -5.69 -3.77
C TYR A 141 8.40 -5.22 -2.32
N TYR A 142 7.69 -4.14 -2.04
CA TYR A 142 7.36 -3.67 -0.72
C TYR A 142 5.85 -3.73 -0.53
N PHE A 143 5.42 -3.94 0.69
CA PHE A 143 4.00 -4.10 1.01
C PHE A 143 3.59 -3.15 2.14
N GLU A 144 2.39 -2.58 2.03
CA GLU A 144 1.83 -1.74 3.10
C GLU A 144 1.68 -2.50 4.43
N SER A 145 1.43 -3.81 4.37
CA SER A 145 1.41 -4.70 5.53
C SER A 145 2.74 -4.69 6.30
N GLU A 146 3.87 -4.56 5.61
CA GLU A 146 5.20 -4.54 6.22
C GLU A 146 5.60 -3.17 6.77
N THR A 147 5.04 -2.09 6.19
CA THR A 147 5.38 -0.71 6.57
C THR A 147 4.47 -0.16 7.65
N PHE A 148 3.30 -0.77 7.91
CA PHE A 148 2.33 -0.31 8.90
C PHE A 148 2.92 -0.16 10.31
N SER A 149 3.36 -1.26 10.92
CA SER A 149 3.87 -1.24 12.29
C SER A 149 5.20 -0.48 12.40
N LEU A 150 6.03 -0.54 11.35
CA LEU A 150 7.30 0.19 11.28
C LEU A 150 7.05 1.71 11.22
N GLY A 151 6.09 2.15 10.42
CA GLY A 151 5.71 3.55 10.27
C GLY A 151 5.25 4.14 11.60
N LYS A 152 4.38 3.42 12.32
CA LYS A 152 3.96 3.78 13.68
C LYS A 152 5.16 3.96 14.62
N LYS A 153 6.11 3.02 14.63
CA LYS A 153 7.31 3.08 15.46
C LYS A 153 8.19 4.30 15.12
N LEU A 154 8.43 4.56 13.83
CA LEU A 154 9.25 5.69 13.37
C LEU A 154 8.63 7.03 13.76
N VAL A 155 7.32 7.18 13.60
CA VAL A 155 6.60 8.40 13.99
C VAL A 155 6.68 8.60 15.50
N LEU A 156 6.35 7.59 16.30
CA LEU A 156 6.39 7.67 17.77
C LEU A 156 7.78 8.01 18.31
N LYS A 157 8.84 7.45 17.71
CA LYS A 157 10.23 7.73 18.07
C LYS A 157 10.62 9.21 17.84
N ASN A 158 9.96 9.89 16.92
CA ASN A 158 10.27 11.26 16.52
C ASN A 158 9.21 12.29 16.96
N VAL A 159 8.35 11.93 17.93
CA VAL A 159 7.45 12.90 18.58
C VAL A 159 8.27 13.84 19.46
N GLY A 160 8.04 15.14 19.33
CA GLY A 160 8.76 16.21 20.04
C GLY A 160 9.90 16.81 19.21
N SER A 161 10.48 16.07 18.27
CA SER A 161 11.48 16.57 17.32
C SER A 161 10.85 16.94 15.98
N VAL A 162 10.17 15.99 15.33
CA VAL A 162 9.57 16.15 13.99
C VAL A 162 8.04 16.18 14.08
N PHE A 163 7.46 15.29 14.88
CA PHE A 163 6.01 15.15 15.01
C PHE A 163 5.49 15.75 16.32
N GLN A 164 4.21 16.11 16.35
CA GLN A 164 3.55 16.71 17.50
C GLN A 164 2.21 16.03 17.78
N LYS A 165 1.84 15.95 19.05
CA LYS A 165 0.49 15.53 19.43
C LYS A 165 -0.50 16.66 19.17
N SER A 166 -1.64 16.35 18.56
CA SER A 166 -2.75 17.28 18.33
C SER A 166 -4.06 16.52 18.34
N GLN A 167 -4.99 16.89 19.24
CA GLN A 167 -6.31 16.27 19.35
C GLN A 167 -6.26 14.74 19.37
N ASP A 168 -5.44 14.17 20.27
CA ASP A 168 -5.16 12.74 20.42
C ASP A 168 -4.50 12.03 19.22
N ALA A 169 -4.35 12.71 18.10
CA ALA A 169 -3.57 12.26 16.94
C ALA A 169 -2.11 12.71 17.04
N ILE A 170 -1.26 12.13 16.18
CA ILE A 170 0.12 12.61 15.97
C ILE A 170 0.23 13.15 14.56
N ILE A 171 0.64 14.42 14.46
CA ILE A 171 0.71 15.17 13.22
C ILE A 171 2.15 15.58 12.88
N TYR A 172 2.40 15.77 11.60
CA TYR A 172 3.50 16.59 11.11
C TYR A 172 3.04 18.05 11.02
N PRO A 173 3.68 18.99 11.76
CA PRO A 173 3.27 20.39 11.84
C PRO A 173 3.80 21.20 10.63
N GLY A 174 3.29 20.91 9.44
CA GLY A 174 3.71 21.52 8.17
C GLY A 174 3.50 23.03 8.07
N GLU A 175 2.56 23.60 8.81
CA GLU A 175 2.18 25.04 8.69
C GLU A 175 3.34 25.99 8.95
N LYS A 176 4.23 25.63 9.89
CA LYS A 176 5.43 26.41 10.20
C LYS A 176 6.41 26.52 9.03
N LYS A 177 6.20 25.73 7.98
CA LYS A 177 7.06 25.60 6.79
C LYS A 177 6.30 25.91 5.50
N GLY A 178 5.12 26.55 5.60
CA GLY A 178 4.28 26.89 4.46
C GLY A 178 3.56 25.70 3.84
N LEU A 179 3.37 24.61 4.60
CA LEU A 179 2.67 23.39 4.17
C LEU A 179 1.46 23.11 5.06
N HIS A 180 0.58 22.19 4.67
CA HIS A 180 -0.51 21.77 5.55
C HIS A 180 -0.02 20.82 6.67
N ASN A 181 -0.67 20.89 7.82
CA ASN A 181 -0.51 19.86 8.84
C ASN A 181 -1.09 18.53 8.32
N ARG A 182 -0.41 17.42 8.62
CA ARG A 182 -0.85 16.07 8.21
C ARG A 182 -0.80 15.10 9.36
N VAL A 183 -1.82 14.25 9.46
CA VAL A 183 -1.90 13.20 10.48
C VAL A 183 -1.04 12.03 10.03
N PHE A 184 -0.12 11.59 10.89
CA PHE A 184 0.70 10.40 10.67
C PHE A 184 0.17 9.21 11.49
N ILE A 185 -0.34 9.46 12.69
CA ILE A 185 -1.07 8.47 13.50
C ILE A 185 -2.40 9.06 13.91
N THR A 186 -3.50 8.33 13.69
CA THR A 186 -4.85 8.77 14.05
C THR A 186 -5.07 8.82 15.56
N SER A 187 -6.17 9.42 16.01
CA SER A 187 -6.57 9.42 17.42
C SER A 187 -6.80 8.01 18.00
N GLU A 188 -7.13 7.05 17.14
CA GLU A 188 -7.24 5.63 17.50
C GLU A 188 -5.86 4.92 17.57
N GLY A 189 -4.76 5.62 17.32
CA GLY A 189 -3.41 5.05 17.38
C GLY A 189 -3.00 4.25 16.13
N ASN A 190 -3.73 4.39 15.02
CA ASN A 190 -3.45 3.69 13.76
C ASN A 190 -2.51 4.49 12.86
N ALA A 191 -1.52 3.83 12.25
CA ALA A 191 -0.65 4.47 11.25
C ALA A 191 -1.44 4.76 9.97
N THR A 192 -1.33 6.01 9.50
CA THR A 192 -1.89 6.48 8.23
C THR A 192 -0.97 6.12 7.05
N TYR A 193 -1.38 6.46 5.82
CA TYR A 193 -0.54 6.29 4.64
C TYR A 193 0.77 7.07 4.75
N GLU A 194 0.73 8.26 5.34
CA GLU A 194 1.90 9.11 5.60
C GLU A 194 2.96 8.37 6.42
N ALA A 195 2.55 7.69 7.48
CA ALA A 195 3.46 6.91 8.32
C ALA A 195 3.99 5.67 7.60
N LYS A 196 3.15 5.00 6.80
CA LYS A 196 3.56 3.83 6.00
C LYS A 196 4.59 4.22 4.93
N ASP A 197 4.39 5.34 4.24
CA ASP A 197 5.32 5.81 3.22
C ASP A 197 6.64 6.31 3.81
N LEU A 198 6.62 6.89 5.01
CA LEU A 198 7.84 7.17 5.77
C LEU A 198 8.64 5.89 6.05
N ALA A 199 7.95 4.82 6.46
CA ALA A 199 8.58 3.52 6.65
C ALA A 199 9.06 2.89 5.34
N LEU A 200 8.37 3.11 4.22
CA LEU A 200 8.84 2.69 2.91
C LEU A 200 10.16 3.37 2.55
N ALA A 201 10.28 4.69 2.76
CA ALA A 201 11.52 5.42 2.52
C ALA A 201 12.67 4.89 3.41
N TYR A 202 12.39 4.64 4.69
CA TYR A 202 13.35 4.00 5.60
C TYR A 202 13.81 2.63 5.09
N LYS A 203 12.89 1.74 4.68
CA LYS A 203 13.27 0.43 4.13
C LYS A 203 14.12 0.53 2.87
N LYS A 204 13.77 1.44 1.96
CA LYS A 204 14.58 1.68 0.74
C LYS A 204 15.99 2.18 1.06
N GLN A 205 16.13 3.03 2.07
CA GLN A 205 17.43 3.48 2.55
C GLN A 205 18.26 2.33 3.14
N GLU A 206 17.66 1.49 3.98
CA GLU A 206 18.34 0.34 4.58
C GLU A 206 18.76 -0.69 3.52
N ASP A 207 17.86 -1.00 2.59
CA ASP A 207 18.08 -2.05 1.57
C ASP A 207 19.13 -1.64 0.53
N PHE A 208 19.14 -0.36 0.11
CA PHE A 208 19.89 0.05 -1.09
C PHE A 208 20.78 1.28 -0.93
N LYS A 209 20.61 2.09 0.13
CA LYS A 209 21.33 3.36 0.34
C LYS A 209 21.41 4.22 -0.92
N PRO A 210 20.27 4.52 -1.57
CA PRO A 210 20.27 5.13 -2.90
C PRO A 210 20.88 6.54 -2.89
N ASP A 211 21.41 6.94 -4.05
CA ASP A 211 21.79 8.32 -4.34
C ASP A 211 20.57 9.17 -4.74
N GLN A 212 19.56 8.56 -5.35
CA GLN A 212 18.30 9.20 -5.73
C GLN A 212 17.08 8.28 -5.54
N LEU A 213 15.96 8.86 -5.12
CA LEU A 213 14.67 8.18 -4.99
C LEU A 213 13.61 8.83 -5.89
N VAL A 214 13.29 8.16 -7.00
CA VAL A 214 12.23 8.61 -7.91
C VAL A 214 10.91 7.92 -7.54
N VAL A 215 9.87 8.72 -7.27
CA VAL A 215 8.51 8.23 -6.99
C VAL A 215 7.61 8.51 -8.18
N ILE A 216 7.09 7.45 -8.80
CA ILE A 216 6.11 7.56 -9.88
C ILE A 216 4.70 7.49 -9.28
N THR A 217 3.99 8.61 -9.32
CA THR A 217 2.65 8.73 -8.74
C THR A 217 1.74 9.60 -9.62
N ALA A 218 0.46 9.67 -9.25
CA ALA A 218 -0.52 10.51 -9.92
C ALA A 218 -0.35 11.98 -9.51
N LYS A 219 -0.63 12.91 -10.42
CA LYS A 219 -0.45 14.37 -10.20
C LYS A 219 -1.23 14.89 -8.98
N GLU A 220 -2.37 14.27 -8.70
CA GLU A 220 -3.25 14.57 -7.58
C GLU A 220 -2.56 14.36 -6.22
N GLN A 221 -1.47 13.58 -6.18
CA GLN A 221 -0.69 13.29 -4.98
C GLN A 221 0.46 14.28 -4.74
N ASN A 222 0.63 15.31 -5.59
CA ASN A 222 1.79 16.21 -5.47
C ASN A 222 1.87 16.92 -4.10
N GLU A 223 0.76 17.45 -3.59
CA GLU A 223 0.75 18.12 -2.27
C GLU A 223 1.00 17.14 -1.13
N TYR A 224 0.53 15.90 -1.27
CA TYR A 224 0.82 14.83 -0.31
C TYR A 224 2.34 14.55 -0.26
N PHE A 225 2.97 14.34 -1.41
CA PHE A 225 4.39 14.03 -1.47
C PHE A 225 5.29 15.20 -1.04
N LYS A 226 4.89 16.46 -1.28
CA LYS A 226 5.61 17.62 -0.75
C LYS A 226 5.75 17.58 0.77
N ILE A 227 4.67 17.24 1.47
CA ILE A 227 4.65 17.17 2.94
C ILE A 227 5.42 15.94 3.41
N LEU A 228 5.18 14.80 2.78
CA LEU A 228 5.85 13.54 3.09
C LEU A 228 7.37 13.65 2.93
N PHE A 229 7.87 14.24 1.84
CA PHE A 229 9.31 14.43 1.63
C PHE A 229 9.94 15.30 2.71
N LYS A 230 9.24 16.34 3.18
CA LYS A 230 9.75 17.13 4.32
C LYS A 230 9.80 16.35 5.63
N ALA A 231 8.81 15.49 5.88
CA ALA A 231 8.87 14.60 7.03
C ALA A 231 10.01 13.57 6.89
N ILE A 232 10.22 13.01 5.69
CA ILE A 232 11.32 12.08 5.39
C ILE A 232 12.69 12.77 5.58
N ASP A 233 12.91 13.96 5.02
CA ASP A 233 14.16 14.72 5.15
C ASP A 233 14.59 14.91 6.61
N GLU A 234 13.61 15.07 7.51
CA GLU A 234 13.84 15.35 8.93
C GLU A 234 13.99 14.10 9.78
N VAL A 235 13.26 13.03 9.44
CA VAL A 235 13.37 11.75 10.14
C VAL A 235 14.57 10.94 9.65
N LEU A 236 14.91 11.06 8.36
CA LEU A 236 15.93 10.29 7.64
C LEU A 236 16.92 11.24 6.92
N PRO A 237 17.85 11.88 7.66
CA PRO A 237 18.76 12.86 7.09
C PRO A 237 19.63 12.35 5.93
N ASP A 238 19.91 11.03 5.88
CA ASP A 238 20.69 10.41 4.80
C ASP A 238 19.98 10.41 3.44
N LEU A 239 18.66 10.58 3.44
CA LEU A 239 17.82 10.72 2.25
C LEU A 239 17.56 12.18 1.87
N LYS A 240 18.08 13.14 2.64
CA LYS A 240 17.77 14.55 2.43
C LYS A 240 18.25 15.02 1.07
N ASN A 241 17.32 15.58 0.27
CA ASN A 241 17.55 16.03 -1.10
C ASN A 241 17.95 14.92 -2.10
N LYS A 242 17.61 13.66 -1.81
CA LYS A 242 17.77 12.53 -2.73
C LYS A 242 16.45 12.14 -3.40
#